data_AF-A0A3D5XPL7-F1
#
_entry.id   AF-A0A3D5XPL7-F1
#
_cell.length_a   1.000
_cell.length_b   1.000
_cell.length_c   1.000
_cell.angle_alpha   90.00
_cell.angle_beta   90.00
_cell.angle_gamma   90.00
#
_symmetry.space_group_name_H-M   'P 1'
#
loop_
_entity.id
_entity.type
_entity.pdbx_description
1 polymer ?
#
loop_
_entity_poly.entity_id
_entity_poly.type
_entity_poly.pdbx_seq_one_letter_code
_entity_poly.pdbx_strand_id
1 'polypeptide(L)'
;MKNLIELHCHLDGSLDLKTSYKLAMNRGIIDKDMEFEDFKKRMTVSSDNASLEEFLSCFELPISILQDEEALTISTAKLIKNLRKDKVVYAEIRFAPQFHTQEGLTQEEAVKAVLEGVKDARSLHKDIKVQIILCMMTDDPAGKNFNENKETIEVAKKYLKKGVCAIDLAGNEANLADYKELIDYAKE
;
A
#
# COMPACT_ATOMS: atom_id res chain seq x y z
N MET A 1 5.51 -28.21 9.57
CA MET A 1 4.60 -27.05 9.39
C MET A 1 4.90 -26.41 8.03
N LYS A 2 3.90 -25.95 7.28
CA LYS A 2 4.07 -25.42 5.92
C LYS A 2 4.44 -23.93 5.99
N ASN A 3 5.55 -23.55 5.36
CA ASN A 3 5.93 -22.16 5.15
C ASN A 3 5.13 -21.60 3.96
N LEU A 4 4.66 -20.35 4.07
CA LEU A 4 3.86 -19.69 3.03
C LEU A 4 4.64 -18.56 2.37
N ILE A 5 4.24 -18.22 1.14
CA ILE A 5 4.77 -17.11 0.35
C ILE A 5 3.58 -16.25 -0.08
N GLU A 6 3.69 -14.94 0.08
CA GLU A 6 2.68 -13.95 -0.34
C GLU A 6 3.29 -13.02 -1.39
N LEU A 7 2.72 -12.93 -2.59
CA LEU A 7 3.28 -12.13 -3.69
C LEU A 7 2.34 -11.00 -4.14
N HIS A 8 1.14 -10.93 -3.57
CA HIS A 8 0.10 -10.00 -3.96
C HIS A 8 -0.65 -9.51 -2.72
N CYS A 9 -0.01 -8.63 -1.96
CA CYS A 9 -0.59 -8.04 -0.76
C CYS A 9 -0.47 -6.52 -0.82
N HIS A 10 -1.60 -5.82 -0.92
CA HIS A 10 -1.67 -4.37 -0.88
C HIS A 10 -1.48 -3.87 0.55
N LEU A 11 -0.56 -2.93 0.80
CA LEU A 11 -0.36 -2.32 2.13
C LEU A 11 -1.62 -1.59 2.59
N ASP A 12 -2.09 -0.68 1.75
CA ASP A 12 -3.31 0.14 1.87
C ASP A 12 -4.59 -0.72 1.89
N GLY A 13 -4.55 -1.95 1.39
CA GLY A 13 -5.63 -2.93 1.49
C GLY A 13 -5.54 -3.91 2.68
N SER A 14 -4.43 -3.93 3.44
CA SER A 14 -4.16 -4.97 4.46
C SER A 14 -3.84 -4.41 5.83
N LEU A 15 -4.39 -3.24 6.17
CA LEU A 15 -4.10 -2.57 7.43
C LEU A 15 -4.67 -3.33 8.64
N ASP A 16 -3.94 -3.30 9.75
CA ASP A 16 -4.44 -3.83 11.02
C ASP A 16 -5.49 -2.88 11.61
N LEU A 17 -6.74 -3.33 11.62
CA LEU A 17 -7.91 -2.54 12.04
C LEU A 17 -7.71 -1.78 13.36
N LYS A 18 -7.13 -2.41 14.39
CA LYS A 18 -6.94 -1.76 15.70
C LYS A 18 -5.88 -0.67 15.66
N THR A 19 -4.80 -0.88 14.90
CA THR A 19 -3.80 0.15 14.65
C THR A 19 -4.39 1.29 13.84
N SER A 20 -5.10 0.99 12.75
CA SER A 20 -5.73 1.98 11.88
C SER A 20 -6.73 2.85 12.63
N TYR A 21 -7.57 2.25 13.47
CA TYR A 21 -8.52 3.00 14.30
C TYR A 21 -7.82 4.02 15.20
N LYS A 22 -6.72 3.63 15.86
CA LYS A 22 -5.94 4.55 16.71
C LYS A 22 -5.28 5.66 15.90
N LEU A 23 -4.71 5.34 14.74
CA LEU A 23 -4.11 6.34 13.86
C LEU A 23 -5.17 7.35 13.41
N ALA A 24 -6.33 6.86 12.96
CA ALA A 24 -7.45 7.69 12.53
C ALA A 24 -7.97 8.61 13.64
N MET A 25 -8.19 8.07 14.85
CA MET A 25 -8.61 8.86 16.03
C MET A 25 -7.60 9.95 16.38
N ASN A 26 -6.31 9.60 16.45
CA ASN A 26 -5.26 10.52 16.86
C ASN A 26 -5.04 11.66 15.85
N ARG A 27 -5.34 11.41 14.58
CA ARG A 27 -5.21 12.38 13.48
C ARG A 27 -6.51 13.15 13.21
N GLY A 28 -7.60 12.84 13.91
CA GLY A 28 -8.90 13.48 13.69
C GLY A 28 -9.52 13.15 12.33
N ILE A 29 -9.15 12.01 11.72
CA ILE A 29 -9.70 11.52 10.44
C ILE A 29 -11.12 10.98 10.64
N ILE A 30 -11.42 10.51 11.85
CA ILE A 30 -12.74 10.05 12.26
C ILE A 30 -13.20 10.79 13.51
N ASP A 31 -14.51 10.78 13.74
CA ASP A 31 -15.12 11.42 14.90
C ASP A 31 -14.66 10.77 16.22
N LYS A 32 -14.52 11.60 17.26
CA LYS A 32 -14.02 11.15 18.58
C LYS A 32 -14.94 10.16 19.28
N ASP A 33 -16.20 10.11 18.89
CA ASP A 33 -17.24 9.21 19.39
C ASP A 33 -17.52 8.04 18.44
N MET A 34 -16.76 7.90 17.34
CA MET A 34 -16.89 6.75 16.45
C MET A 34 -16.49 5.45 17.16
N GLU A 35 -17.42 4.50 17.25
CA GLU A 35 -17.15 3.18 17.80
C GLU A 35 -16.30 2.31 16.87
N PHE A 36 -15.49 1.43 17.45
CA PHE A 36 -14.56 0.57 16.69
C PHE A 36 -15.28 -0.33 15.66
N GLU A 37 -16.48 -0.83 15.97
CA GLU A 37 -17.22 -1.69 15.04
C GLU A 37 -17.76 -0.91 13.83
N ASP A 38 -18.10 0.37 13.99
CA ASP A 38 -18.53 1.20 12.87
C ASP A 38 -17.33 1.61 12.00
N PHE A 39 -16.19 1.91 12.62
CA PHE A 39 -14.92 2.06 11.90
C PHE A 39 -14.57 0.79 11.09
N LYS A 40 -14.69 -0.38 11.71
CA LYS A 40 -14.40 -1.66 11.04
C LYS A 40 -15.27 -1.87 9.82
N LYS A 41 -16.58 -1.59 9.90
CA LYS A 41 -17.48 -1.67 8.73
C LYS A 41 -17.02 -0.78 7.57
N ARG A 42 -16.47 0.40 7.85
CA ARG A 42 -15.93 1.30 6.82
C ARG A 42 -14.61 0.82 6.21
N MET A 43 -13.88 -0.06 6.91
CA MET A 43 -12.59 -0.62 6.48
C MET A 43 -12.72 -1.99 5.79
N THR A 44 -13.94 -2.55 5.70
CA THR A 44 -14.16 -3.90 5.19
C THR A 44 -15.33 -3.95 4.23
N VAL A 45 -15.19 -4.70 3.14
CA VAL A 45 -16.29 -4.98 2.22
C VAL A 45 -17.32 -5.90 2.89
N SER A 46 -18.60 -5.54 2.79
CA SER A 46 -19.70 -6.22 3.49
C SER A 46 -20.29 -7.43 2.76
N SER A 47 -19.98 -7.62 1.47
CA SER A 47 -20.59 -8.67 0.65
C SER A 47 -19.58 -9.38 -0.25
N ASP A 48 -19.78 -10.70 -0.42
CA ASP A 48 -18.97 -11.53 -1.31
C ASP A 48 -19.22 -11.25 -2.81
N ASN A 49 -20.23 -10.43 -3.14
CA ASN A 49 -20.64 -10.07 -4.50
C ASN A 49 -20.47 -8.57 -4.81
N ALA A 50 -19.62 -7.85 -4.05
CA ALA A 50 -19.37 -6.45 -4.31
C ALA A 50 -18.75 -6.24 -5.71
N SER A 51 -19.14 -5.18 -6.40
CA SER A 51 -18.47 -4.78 -7.65
C SER A 51 -17.02 -4.36 -7.36
N LEU A 52 -16.15 -4.34 -8.39
CA LEU A 52 -14.79 -3.81 -8.23
C LEU A 52 -14.81 -2.35 -7.73
N GLU A 53 -15.75 -1.56 -8.23
CA GLU A 53 -15.93 -0.16 -7.82
C GLU A 53 -16.33 -0.05 -6.33
N GLU A 54 -17.27 -0.88 -5.86
CA GLU A 54 -17.65 -0.95 -4.44
C GLU A 54 -16.48 -1.40 -3.58
N PHE A 55 -15.68 -2.36 -4.05
CA PHE A 55 -14.46 -2.80 -3.36
C PHE A 55 -13.43 -1.67 -3.25
N LEU A 56 -13.19 -0.93 -4.34
CA LEU A 56 -12.22 0.17 -4.36
C LEU A 56 -12.66 1.35 -3.49
N SER A 57 -13.98 1.58 -3.31
CA SER A 57 -14.47 2.60 -2.36
C SER A 57 -13.98 2.36 -0.92
N CYS A 58 -13.66 1.12 -0.55
CA CYS A 58 -13.13 0.79 0.77
C CYS A 58 -11.68 1.25 0.98
N PHE A 59 -10.99 1.73 -0.06
CA PHE A 59 -9.62 2.26 0.04
C PHE A 59 -9.57 3.72 0.49
N GLU A 60 -10.67 4.47 0.42
CA GLU A 60 -10.68 5.90 0.77
C GLU A 60 -10.19 6.13 2.21
N LEU A 61 -10.75 5.39 3.17
CA LEU A 61 -10.38 5.52 4.59
C LEU A 61 -8.94 5.02 4.86
N PRO A 62 -8.50 3.83 4.41
CA PRO A 62 -7.10 3.41 4.49
C PRO A 62 -6.12 4.44 3.91
N ILE A 63 -6.40 5.00 2.73
CA ILE A 63 -5.54 6.00 2.09
C ILE A 63 -5.45 7.24 2.97
N SER A 64 -6.57 7.77 3.47
CA SER A 64 -6.57 8.96 4.35
C SER A 64 -5.76 8.77 5.64
N ILE A 65 -5.68 7.54 6.16
CA ILE A 65 -4.89 7.20 7.35
C ILE A 65 -3.39 7.22 7.07
N LEU A 66 -2.98 6.91 5.84
CA LEU A 66 -1.60 6.69 5.44
C LEU A 66 -0.97 7.92 4.75
N GLN A 67 -1.26 9.13 5.23
CA GLN A 67 -0.78 10.38 4.62
C GLN A 67 0.47 10.98 5.29
N ASP A 68 1.07 10.29 6.26
CA ASP A 68 2.33 10.69 6.90
C ASP A 68 3.30 9.52 7.10
N GLU A 69 4.58 9.86 7.31
CA GLU A 69 5.66 8.87 7.45
C GLU A 69 5.44 7.91 8.62
N GLU A 70 4.91 8.40 9.75
CA GLU A 70 4.68 7.58 10.95
C GLU A 70 3.60 6.52 10.67
N ALA A 71 2.49 6.93 10.05
CA ALA A 71 1.39 6.03 9.72
C ALA A 71 1.81 4.93 8.76
N LEU A 72 2.57 5.28 7.70
CA LEU A 72 3.12 4.31 6.74
C LEU A 72 4.11 3.34 7.41
N THR A 73 5.01 3.85 8.25
CA THR A 73 6.02 3.05 8.98
C THR A 73 5.34 2.05 9.91
N ILE A 74 4.46 2.52 10.79
CA ILE A 74 3.74 1.69 11.77
C ILE A 74 2.89 0.64 11.08
N SER A 75 2.15 1.04 10.04
CA SER A 75 1.24 0.15 9.30
C SER A 75 2.01 -0.95 8.58
N THR A 76 3.13 -0.61 7.94
CA THR A 76 4.00 -1.59 7.28
C THR A 76 4.57 -2.59 8.29
N ALA A 77 5.15 -2.10 9.39
CA ALA A 77 5.73 -2.98 10.40
C ALA A 77 4.67 -3.93 11.00
N LYS A 78 3.45 -3.43 11.19
CA LYS A 78 2.32 -4.17 11.72
C LYS A 78 1.80 -5.23 10.74
N LEU A 79 1.71 -4.92 9.45
CA LEU A 79 1.34 -5.87 8.40
C LEU A 79 2.35 -7.04 8.36
N ILE A 80 3.65 -6.75 8.35
CA ILE A 80 4.70 -7.78 8.34
C ILE A 80 4.61 -8.69 9.57
N LYS A 81 4.32 -8.12 10.75
CA LYS A 81 4.08 -8.90 11.97
C LYS A 81 2.86 -9.83 11.84
N ASN A 82 1.80 -9.40 11.16
CA ASN A 82 0.61 -10.22 10.93
C ASN A 82 0.91 -11.34 9.91
N LEU A 83 1.54 -11.02 8.77
CA LEU A 83 2.00 -12.02 7.79
C LEU A 83 2.87 -13.12 8.42
N ARG A 84 3.79 -12.72 9.33
CA ARG A 84 4.62 -13.69 10.07
C ARG A 84 3.77 -14.62 10.95
N LYS A 85 2.74 -14.11 11.62
CA LYS A 85 1.82 -14.96 12.42
C LYS A 85 1.08 -15.97 11.54
N ASP A 86 0.79 -15.57 10.31
CA ASP A 86 0.18 -16.42 9.29
C ASP A 86 1.19 -17.38 8.63
N LYS A 87 2.42 -17.45 9.15
CA LYS A 87 3.52 -18.34 8.71
C LYS A 87 4.04 -18.01 7.31
N VAL A 88 3.86 -16.77 6.87
CA VAL A 88 4.52 -16.24 5.67
C VAL A 88 6.00 -16.04 5.98
N VAL A 89 6.86 -16.61 5.13
CA VAL A 89 8.33 -16.48 5.24
C VAL A 89 8.92 -15.57 4.17
N TYR A 90 8.16 -15.29 3.10
CA TYR A 90 8.50 -14.32 2.08
C TYR A 90 7.25 -13.55 1.64
N ALA A 91 7.34 -12.23 1.61
CA ALA A 91 6.26 -11.36 1.15
C ALA A 91 6.75 -10.31 0.13
N GLU A 92 5.97 -10.08 -0.92
CA GLU A 92 6.07 -8.90 -1.79
C GLU A 92 4.84 -8.02 -1.54
N ILE A 93 5.04 -6.95 -0.77
CA ILE A 93 3.99 -6.01 -0.40
C ILE A 93 3.96 -4.91 -1.46
N ARG A 94 2.78 -4.60 -1.97
CA ARG A 94 2.57 -3.60 -3.01
C ARG A 94 1.77 -2.40 -2.50
N PHE A 95 2.04 -1.21 -3.02
CA PHE A 95 1.26 -0.01 -2.71
C PHE A 95 1.50 1.08 -3.77
N ALA A 96 0.60 2.06 -3.86
CA ALA A 96 0.70 3.17 -4.79
C ALA A 96 1.22 4.43 -4.08
N PRO A 97 2.53 4.75 -4.15
CA PRO A 97 3.08 5.88 -3.39
C PRO A 97 2.43 7.23 -3.74
N GLN A 98 1.97 7.40 -4.99
CA GLN A 98 1.22 8.58 -5.43
C GLN A 98 -0.05 8.87 -4.60
N PHE A 99 -0.71 7.86 -4.03
CA PHE A 99 -1.90 8.06 -3.19
C PHE A 99 -1.58 8.55 -1.78
N HIS A 100 -0.32 8.56 -1.37
CA HIS A 100 0.12 8.95 -0.03
C HIS A 100 0.81 10.32 -0.03
N THR A 101 0.36 11.22 -0.90
CA THR A 101 0.94 12.55 -1.11
C THR A 101 0.00 13.71 -0.77
N GLN A 102 -1.22 13.41 -0.30
CA GLN A 102 -2.31 14.40 -0.14
C GLN A 102 -2.02 15.40 0.98
N GLU A 103 -1.27 15.00 2.01
CA GLU A 103 -0.86 15.86 3.13
C GLU A 103 0.61 16.32 3.03
N GLY A 104 1.18 16.32 1.81
CA GLY A 104 2.45 16.99 1.52
C GLY A 104 3.70 16.10 1.45
N LEU A 105 3.56 14.78 1.60
CA LEU A 105 4.66 13.86 1.27
C LEU A 105 4.91 13.82 -0.24
N THR A 106 6.17 13.64 -0.61
CA THR A 106 6.56 13.14 -1.94
C THR A 106 6.39 11.63 -2.03
N GLN A 107 6.29 11.08 -3.25
CA GLN A 107 6.27 9.62 -3.45
C GLN A 107 7.52 8.95 -2.85
N GLU A 108 8.67 9.62 -2.95
CA GLU A 108 9.91 9.11 -2.37
C GLU A 108 9.85 9.07 -0.84
N GLU A 109 9.29 10.07 -0.16
CA GLU A 109 9.11 10.06 1.30
C GLU A 109 8.17 8.94 1.73
N ALA A 110 7.05 8.74 1.01
CA ALA A 110 6.16 7.61 1.25
C ALA A 110 6.89 6.26 1.13
N VAL A 111 7.71 6.07 0.08
CA VAL A 111 8.53 4.86 -0.09
C VAL A 111 9.55 4.70 1.02
N LYS A 112 10.23 5.77 1.44
CA LYS A 112 11.18 5.72 2.57
C LYS A 112 10.50 5.28 3.86
N ALA A 113 9.31 5.81 4.16
CA ALA A 113 8.55 5.44 5.35
C ALA A 113 8.16 3.96 5.35
N VAL A 114 7.67 3.44 4.22
CA VAL A 114 7.39 2.00 4.06
C VAL A 114 8.66 1.17 4.26
N LEU A 115 9.79 1.57 3.67
CA LEU A 115 11.07 0.87 3.84
C LEU A 115 11.59 0.91 5.28
N GLU A 116 11.36 2.00 6.03
CA GLU A 116 11.67 2.06 7.46
C GLU A 116 10.77 1.10 8.24
N GLY A 117 9.49 1.00 7.93
CA GLY A 117 8.59 0.00 8.53
C GLY A 117 9.02 -1.45 8.26
N VAL A 118 9.56 -1.73 7.06
CA VAL A 118 10.18 -3.02 6.74
C VAL A 118 11.41 -3.26 7.64
N LYS A 119 12.27 -2.26 7.80
CA LYS A 119 13.47 -2.35 8.64
C LYS A 119 13.12 -2.58 10.12
N ASP A 120 12.14 -1.85 10.64
CA ASP A 120 11.62 -2.02 12.00
C ASP A 120 11.11 -3.44 12.24
N ALA A 121 10.28 -3.96 11.34
CA ALA A 121 9.78 -5.33 11.46
C ALA A 121 10.91 -6.36 11.40
N ARG A 122 11.89 -6.20 10.49
CA ARG A 122 13.03 -7.12 10.36
C ARG A 122 13.92 -7.14 11.60
N SER A 123 13.99 -6.05 12.37
CA SER A 123 14.74 -6.03 13.63
C SER A 123 14.16 -7.02 14.66
N LEU A 124 12.84 -7.24 14.63
CA LEU A 124 12.09 -8.13 15.53
C LEU A 124 11.82 -9.51 14.91
N HIS A 125 11.77 -9.60 13.58
CA HIS A 125 11.29 -10.76 12.82
C HIS A 125 12.27 -11.10 11.68
N LYS A 126 13.39 -11.72 12.03
CA LYS A 126 14.48 -12.04 11.09
C LYS A 126 14.19 -13.19 10.12
N ASP A 127 13.13 -13.95 10.37
CA ASP A 127 12.73 -15.15 9.63
C ASP A 127 11.72 -14.90 8.50
N ILE A 128 11.19 -13.68 8.39
CA ILE A 128 10.40 -13.24 7.24
C ILE A 128 11.24 -12.28 6.38
N LYS A 129 11.30 -12.55 5.09
CA LYS A 129 11.89 -11.65 4.09
C LYS A 129 10.78 -10.88 3.39
N VAL A 130 10.95 -9.57 3.24
CA VAL A 130 9.95 -8.68 2.64
C VAL A 130 10.61 -7.82 1.58
N GLN A 131 9.95 -7.68 0.44
CA GLN A 131 10.27 -6.73 -0.61
C GLN A 131 9.03 -5.89 -0.96
N ILE A 132 9.25 -4.74 -1.56
CA ILE A 132 8.21 -3.78 -1.92
C ILE A 132 8.04 -3.73 -3.45
N ILE A 133 6.80 -3.64 -3.89
CA ILE A 133 6.40 -3.37 -5.28
C ILE A 133 5.70 -2.01 -5.31
N LEU A 134 6.05 -1.14 -6.26
CA LEU A 134 5.39 0.17 -6.40
C LEU A 134 4.36 0.11 -7.53
N CYS A 135 3.11 0.46 -7.23
CA CYS A 135 2.00 0.42 -8.17
C CYS A 135 1.86 1.75 -8.91
N MET A 136 1.87 1.68 -10.24
CA MET A 136 1.22 2.68 -11.09
C MET A 136 -0.30 2.51 -10.97
N MET A 137 -1.06 3.58 -11.17
CA MET A 137 -2.52 3.59 -10.99
C MET A 137 -3.26 3.93 -12.29
N THR A 138 -4.34 3.20 -12.52
CA THR A 138 -5.23 3.34 -13.70
C THR A 138 -6.46 4.21 -13.47
N ASP A 139 -6.65 4.70 -12.24
CA ASP A 139 -7.90 5.31 -11.77
C ASP A 139 -8.23 6.67 -12.42
N ASP A 140 -7.35 7.22 -13.27
CA ASP A 140 -7.64 8.33 -14.17
C ASP A 140 -7.16 7.95 -15.60
N PRO A 141 -7.91 8.26 -16.68
CA PRO A 141 -7.44 8.06 -18.06
C PRO A 141 -5.96 8.41 -18.27
N ALA A 142 -5.28 7.52 -19.00
CA ALA A 142 -3.87 7.64 -19.36
C ALA A 142 -3.61 9.02 -19.99
N GLY A 143 -2.96 9.89 -19.23
CA GLY A 143 -2.72 11.29 -19.62
C GLY A 143 -2.73 12.24 -18.43
N LYS A 144 -3.68 12.11 -17.52
CA LYS A 144 -3.68 12.91 -16.28
C LYS A 144 -2.74 12.36 -15.22
N ASN A 145 -2.70 11.03 -15.08
CA ASN A 145 -1.85 10.33 -14.11
C ASN A 145 -0.48 9.90 -14.68
N PHE A 146 -0.11 10.40 -15.87
CA PHE A 146 1.09 9.93 -16.56
C PHE A 146 2.36 10.34 -15.80
N ASN A 147 2.42 11.57 -15.30
CA ASN A 147 3.61 12.10 -14.63
C ASN A 147 3.83 11.43 -13.28
N GLU A 148 2.75 11.19 -12.54
CA GLU A 148 2.72 10.52 -11.24
C GLU A 148 3.15 9.05 -11.39
N ASN A 149 2.63 8.35 -12.40
CA ASN A 149 3.07 6.99 -12.73
C ASN A 149 4.53 6.96 -13.18
N LYS A 150 4.98 7.94 -13.96
CA LYS A 150 6.38 8.06 -14.35
C LYS A 150 7.29 8.31 -13.14
N GLU A 151 6.88 9.17 -12.21
CA GLU A 151 7.58 9.36 -10.94
C GLU A 151 7.61 8.06 -10.12
N THR A 152 6.52 7.29 -10.08
CA THR A 152 6.51 5.97 -9.43
C THR A 152 7.59 5.05 -10.01
N ILE A 153 7.75 5.02 -11.35
CA ILE A 153 8.81 4.25 -12.02
C ILE A 153 10.21 4.75 -11.62
N GLU A 154 10.42 6.07 -11.60
CA GLU A 154 11.72 6.66 -11.23
C GLU A 154 12.10 6.35 -9.78
N VAL A 155 11.14 6.46 -8.85
CA VAL A 155 11.35 6.09 -7.45
C VAL A 155 11.61 4.58 -7.36
N ALA A 156 10.87 3.74 -8.09
CA ALA A 156 11.12 2.30 -8.12
C ALA A 156 12.54 1.97 -8.57
N LYS A 157 13.02 2.63 -9.64
CA LYS A 157 14.38 2.49 -10.17
C LYS A 157 15.44 2.90 -9.15
N LYS A 158 15.24 4.01 -8.45
CA LYS A 158 16.13 4.52 -7.39
C LYS A 158 16.29 3.54 -6.21
N TYR A 159 15.20 2.86 -5.84
CA TYR A 159 15.14 1.92 -4.72
C TYR A 159 15.19 0.45 -5.12
N LEU A 160 15.34 0.15 -6.41
CA LEU A 160 15.48 -1.21 -6.93
C LEU A 160 16.67 -1.90 -6.25
N LYS A 161 16.46 -3.11 -5.73
CA LYS A 161 17.42 -3.89 -4.92
C LYS A 161 17.80 -3.25 -3.58
N LYS A 162 17.20 -2.13 -3.19
CA LYS A 162 17.32 -1.48 -1.86
C LYS A 162 16.08 -1.66 -1.00
N GLY A 163 15.23 -2.63 -1.34
CA GLY A 163 13.96 -2.92 -0.68
C GLY A 163 12.80 -2.98 -1.66
N VAL A 164 12.88 -2.24 -2.77
CA VAL A 164 11.94 -2.38 -3.91
C VAL A 164 12.45 -3.47 -4.87
N CYS A 165 11.54 -4.32 -5.37
CA CYS A 165 11.87 -5.41 -6.30
C CYS A 165 11.17 -5.32 -7.66
N ALA A 166 10.04 -4.63 -7.77
CA ALA A 166 9.29 -4.53 -9.01
C ALA A 166 8.38 -3.29 -9.03
N ILE A 167 7.74 -3.09 -10.17
CA ILE A 167 6.57 -2.22 -10.32
C ILE A 167 5.34 -3.06 -10.68
N ASP A 168 4.17 -2.47 -10.51
CA ASP A 168 2.87 -3.05 -10.87
C ASP A 168 1.97 -1.99 -11.52
N LEU A 169 0.85 -2.41 -12.12
CA LEU A 169 -0.22 -1.53 -12.59
C LEU A 169 -1.53 -1.98 -11.93
N ALA A 170 -2.10 -1.12 -11.09
CA ALA A 170 -3.29 -1.39 -10.28
C ALA A 170 -4.37 -0.33 -10.50
N GLY A 171 -5.53 -0.51 -9.87
CA GLY A 171 -6.71 0.35 -10.02
C GLY A 171 -7.83 -0.34 -10.82
N ASN A 172 -8.77 0.46 -11.32
CA ASN A 172 -9.81 -0.02 -12.24
C ASN A 172 -9.20 -0.70 -13.47
N GLU A 173 -9.75 -1.86 -13.88
CA GLU A 173 -9.20 -2.60 -15.02
C GLU A 173 -9.22 -1.73 -16.28
N ALA A 174 -8.03 -1.38 -16.76
CA ALA A 174 -7.83 -0.49 -17.90
C ALA A 174 -7.29 -1.25 -19.11
N ASN A 175 -7.44 -0.65 -20.28
CA ASN A 175 -6.78 -1.15 -21.47
C ASN A 175 -5.26 -0.93 -21.35
N LEU A 176 -4.50 -2.02 -21.19
CA LEU A 176 -3.03 -1.97 -21.05
C LEU A 176 -2.33 -1.22 -22.19
N ALA A 177 -2.95 -1.14 -23.38
CA ALA A 177 -2.42 -0.38 -24.50
C ALA A 177 -2.23 1.12 -24.17
N ASP A 178 -3.09 1.67 -23.31
CA ASP A 178 -3.05 3.09 -22.90
C ASP A 178 -1.82 3.39 -22.01
N TYR A 179 -1.26 2.36 -21.37
CA TYR A 179 -0.08 2.45 -20.48
C TYR A 179 1.20 1.94 -21.13
N LYS A 180 1.17 1.61 -22.43
CA LYS A 180 2.31 0.98 -23.13
C LYS A 180 3.60 1.80 -23.00
N GLU A 181 3.52 3.12 -23.12
CA GLU A 181 4.70 3.99 -22.98
C GLU A 181 5.35 3.87 -21.61
N LEU A 182 4.57 3.92 -20.53
CA LEU A 182 5.06 3.76 -19.15
C LEU A 182 5.60 2.34 -18.91
N ILE A 183 4.91 1.32 -19.43
CA ILE A 183 5.35 -0.08 -19.32
C ILE A 183 6.68 -0.30 -20.04
N ASP A 184 6.90 0.32 -21.20
CA ASP A 184 8.17 0.21 -21.91
C ASP A 184 9.27 1.01 -21.20
N TYR A 185 8.96 2.21 -20.72
CA TYR A 185 9.88 3.02 -19.91
C TYR A 185 10.36 2.28 -18.65
N ALA A 186 9.48 1.54 -17.99
CA ALA A 186 9.83 0.75 -16.82
C ALA A 186 10.77 -0.44 -17.08
N LYS A 187 10.90 -0.89 -18.34
CA LYS A 187 11.80 -1.99 -18.71
C LYS A 187 13.25 -1.53 -18.93
N GLU A 188 13.49 -0.22 -19.04
CA GLU A 188 14.80 0.40 -19.27
C GLU A 188 15.63 0.60 -18.00
#